data_AF-A0A956C5M5-F1
#
_entry.id   AF-A0A956C5M5-F1
#
_cell.length_a   1.000
_cell.length_b   1.000
_cell.length_c   1.000
_cell.angle_alpha   90.00
_cell.angle_beta   90.00
_cell.angle_gamma   90.00
#
_symmetry.space_group_name_H-M   'P 1'
#
loop_
_entity.id
_entity.type
_entity.pdbx_description
1 polymer ?
#
loop_
_entity_poly.entity_id
_entity_poly.type
_entity_poly.pdbx_seq_one_letter_code
_entity_poly.pdbx_strand_id
1 'polypeptide(L)'
;MFPYGKLGPRATVIAAMTAIAIAACGDAGGEVQGVQPLKPACSPSKPTATPSGSATWSSLYADVFGGAGSCKGTGDCHGSAGERGAQASNFVCADAASCYASMRGQAGNASRALVKDGDVARPEGSRLFGILRVTTPNVTEGGTCESGSMPKSSSFRLDEGQTARLYQWILDGAKND
;
A
#
# COMPACT_ATOMS: atom_id res chain seq x y z
N MET A 1 41.16 -47.46 18.59
CA MET A 1 42.57 -47.18 18.91
C MET A 1 42.89 -45.80 18.34
N PHE A 2 42.83 -44.76 19.19
CA PHE A 2 43.37 -43.41 18.90
C PHE A 2 44.84 -43.37 19.33
N PRO A 3 45.67 -42.46 18.79
CA PRO A 3 45.97 -41.32 19.63
C PRO A 3 46.08 -39.95 18.92
N TYR A 4 45.76 -38.97 19.74
CA TYR A 4 45.85 -37.52 19.64
C TYR A 4 47.26 -36.96 19.39
N GLY A 5 47.34 -35.79 18.74
CA GLY A 5 48.48 -34.88 18.78
C GLY A 5 48.01 -33.43 18.93
N LYS A 6 47.98 -32.91 20.18
CA LYS A 6 48.87 -31.88 20.76
C LYS A 6 48.46 -30.42 20.52
N LEU A 7 47.72 -29.90 21.49
CA LEU A 7 47.68 -28.48 21.89
C LEU A 7 48.97 -28.10 22.61
N GLY A 8 49.48 -26.89 22.37
CA GLY A 8 50.54 -26.27 23.17
C GLY A 8 50.48 -24.74 23.11
N PRO A 9 50.85 -24.04 24.20
CA PRO A 9 50.28 -22.74 24.57
C PRO A 9 51.22 -21.57 24.33
N ARG A 10 50.71 -20.34 24.41
CA ARG A 10 51.39 -19.20 25.05
C ARG A 10 50.41 -18.05 25.27
N ALA A 11 49.95 -17.95 26.51
CA ALA A 11 49.45 -16.73 27.09
C ALA A 11 50.64 -15.80 27.38
N THR A 12 50.52 -14.52 26.99
CA THR A 12 51.18 -13.42 27.72
C THR A 12 50.22 -12.24 27.71
N VAL A 13 49.74 -11.91 28.90
CA VAL A 13 49.03 -10.68 29.27
C VAL A 13 50.09 -9.60 29.47
N ILE A 14 49.94 -8.42 28.85
CA ILE A 14 50.45 -7.15 29.41
C ILE A 14 49.38 -6.08 29.22
N ALA A 15 49.07 -5.43 30.33
CA ALA A 15 48.06 -4.41 30.51
C ALA A 15 48.62 -2.99 30.28
N ALA A 16 47.68 -2.09 30.00
CA ALA A 16 47.64 -0.66 30.35
C ALA A 16 48.72 0.28 29.76
N MET A 17 48.27 1.34 29.05
CA MET A 17 48.14 2.67 29.64
C MET A 17 47.45 3.65 28.66
N THR A 18 46.60 4.46 29.27
CA THR A 18 45.73 5.50 28.73
C THR A 18 46.49 6.71 28.18
N ALA A 19 46.04 7.27 27.05
CA ALA A 19 46.22 8.68 26.75
C ALA A 19 44.92 9.23 26.16
N ILE A 20 44.26 10.08 26.96
CA ILE A 20 43.09 10.87 26.62
C ILE A 20 43.54 12.00 25.69
N ALA A 21 43.00 12.05 24.47
CA ALA A 21 43.05 13.25 23.62
C ALA A 21 41.64 13.86 23.57
N ILE A 22 41.48 14.97 24.28
CA ILE A 22 40.29 15.81 24.28
C ILE A 22 40.43 16.81 23.12
N ALA A 23 39.28 17.22 22.56
CA ALA A 23 39.04 18.39 21.73
C ALA A 23 39.14 18.20 20.20
N ALA A 24 37.99 17.86 19.60
CA ALA A 24 37.24 18.82 18.80
C ALA A 24 35.87 18.23 18.45
N CYS A 25 34.88 18.36 19.36
CA CYS A 25 33.50 18.46 18.90
C CYS A 25 33.40 19.80 18.19
N GLY A 26 33.70 19.82 16.89
CA GLY A 26 33.17 20.88 16.05
C GLY A 26 31.65 20.76 16.15
N ASP A 27 31.01 21.76 16.72
CA ASP A 27 29.59 22.04 16.52
C ASP A 27 29.40 22.22 15.00
N ALA A 28 29.22 21.11 14.30
CA ALA A 28 28.45 21.09 13.08
C ALA A 28 26.99 21.32 13.52
N GLY A 29 26.70 22.56 13.91
CA GLY A 29 25.36 23.13 13.91
C GLY A 29 24.87 23.23 12.47
N GLY A 30 24.78 22.09 11.80
CA GLY A 30 23.87 21.92 10.69
C GLY A 30 22.50 21.91 11.31
N GLU A 31 21.75 22.98 11.10
CA GLU A 31 20.31 22.94 11.27
C GLU A 31 19.81 21.75 10.45
N VAL A 32 19.52 20.64 11.13
CA VAL A 32 18.69 19.60 10.56
C VAL A 32 17.39 20.31 10.27
N GLN A 33 17.21 20.70 9.00
CA GLN A 33 15.93 21.13 8.47
C GLN A 33 14.94 20.12 9.00
N GLY A 34 14.17 20.55 10.00
CA GLY A 34 13.23 19.70 10.70
C GLY A 34 12.44 19.01 9.61
N VAL A 35 12.52 17.67 9.57
CA VAL A 35 11.68 16.85 8.73
C VAL A 35 10.30 17.49 8.79
N GLN A 36 9.83 18.05 7.67
CA GLN A 36 8.51 18.65 7.63
C GLN A 36 7.58 17.63 8.28
N PRO A 37 6.75 18.02 9.26
CA PRO A 37 5.81 17.09 9.86
C PRO A 37 5.14 16.37 8.70
N LEU A 38 5.26 15.04 8.69
CA LEU A 38 4.63 14.20 7.68
C LEU A 38 3.21 14.74 7.54
N LYS A 39 2.87 15.23 6.34
CA LYS A 39 1.52 15.73 6.03
C LYS A 39 0.54 14.77 6.71
N PRO A 40 -0.33 15.23 7.63
CA PRO A 40 -1.15 14.33 8.43
C PRO A 40 -1.80 13.31 7.51
N ALA A 41 -1.66 12.03 7.86
CA ALA A 41 -2.12 10.94 7.01
C ALA A 41 -3.59 11.17 6.70
N CYS A 42 -3.84 11.49 5.44
CA CYS A 42 -5.14 11.86 4.92
C CYS A 42 -6.08 10.66 5.09
N SER A 43 -7.12 10.78 5.92
CA SER A 43 -8.12 9.73 6.08
C SER A 43 -9.14 9.86 4.95
N PRO A 44 -9.35 8.82 4.12
CA PRO A 44 -10.33 8.87 3.06
C PRO A 44 -11.69 9.25 3.65
N SER A 45 -12.32 10.26 3.06
CA SER A 45 -13.65 10.71 3.45
C SER A 45 -14.68 10.21 2.44
N LYS A 46 -15.95 10.19 2.85
CA LYS A 46 -17.06 9.95 1.92
C LYS A 46 -16.97 10.94 0.74
N PRO A 47 -17.01 10.47 -0.52
CA PRO A 47 -17.06 11.34 -1.69
C PRO A 47 -18.30 12.23 -1.68
N THR A 48 -18.17 13.46 -2.17
CA THR A 48 -19.29 14.41 -2.31
C THR A 48 -19.81 14.49 -3.74
N ALA A 49 -18.97 14.14 -4.71
CA ALA A 49 -19.36 14.04 -6.11
C ALA A 49 -20.41 12.94 -6.35
N THR A 50 -21.21 13.15 -7.39
CA THR A 50 -22.08 12.11 -7.95
C THR A 50 -21.24 11.07 -8.71
N PRO A 51 -21.56 9.76 -8.63
CA PRO A 51 -20.87 8.72 -9.41
C PRO A 51 -20.86 9.05 -10.91
N SER A 52 -19.67 9.03 -11.53
CA SER A 52 -19.49 9.27 -12.97
C SER A 52 -19.75 8.00 -13.80
N GLY A 53 -20.98 7.47 -13.77
CA GLY A 53 -21.38 6.27 -14.48
C GLY A 53 -21.88 5.13 -13.58
N SER A 54 -21.96 3.92 -14.13
CA SER A 54 -22.44 2.73 -13.40
C SER A 54 -21.53 2.36 -12.23
N ALA A 55 -22.11 1.95 -11.10
CA ALA A 55 -21.39 1.43 -9.94
C ALA A 55 -21.35 -0.12 -9.93
N THR A 56 -21.55 -0.78 -11.07
CA THR A 56 -21.45 -2.24 -11.14
C THR A 56 -19.99 -2.70 -11.21
N TRP A 57 -19.73 -3.93 -10.77
CA TRP A 57 -18.38 -4.49 -10.82
C TRP A 57 -17.83 -4.54 -12.25
N SER A 58 -18.63 -5.00 -13.21
CA SER A 58 -18.25 -5.05 -14.63
C SER A 58 -17.78 -3.69 -15.15
N SER A 59 -18.49 -2.60 -14.80
CA SER A 59 -18.14 -1.24 -15.22
C SER A 59 -16.91 -0.68 -14.50
N LEU A 60 -16.76 -0.95 -13.20
CA LEU A 60 -15.57 -0.58 -12.44
C LEU A 60 -14.34 -1.32 -12.96
N TYR A 61 -14.49 -2.60 -13.28
CA TYR A 61 -13.42 -3.36 -13.92
C TYR A 61 -13.05 -2.73 -15.26
N ALA A 62 -14.00 -2.48 -16.16
CA ALA A 62 -13.69 -1.88 -17.46
C ALA A 62 -12.95 -0.53 -17.35
N ASP A 63 -13.43 0.36 -16.48
CA ASP A 63 -12.97 1.75 -16.44
C ASP A 63 -11.75 1.96 -15.53
N VAL A 64 -11.65 1.20 -14.42
CA VAL A 64 -10.65 1.40 -13.36
C VAL A 64 -9.62 0.27 -13.34
N PHE A 65 -10.06 -0.98 -13.25
CA PHE A 65 -9.18 -2.11 -12.88
C PHE A 65 -8.67 -2.96 -14.06
N GLY A 66 -9.31 -2.89 -15.22
CA GLY A 66 -8.96 -3.59 -16.45
C GLY A 66 -8.59 -2.65 -17.60
N GLY A 67 -8.77 -1.34 -17.41
CA GLY A 67 -8.45 -0.29 -18.37
C GLY A 67 -7.01 0.24 -18.30
N ALA A 68 -6.76 1.39 -18.95
CA ALA A 68 -5.43 2.02 -19.01
C ALA A 68 -4.87 2.47 -17.64
N GLY A 69 -5.73 2.60 -16.61
CA GLY A 69 -5.34 2.99 -15.25
C GLY A 69 -4.75 1.88 -14.38
N SER A 70 -4.91 0.61 -14.78
CA SER A 70 -4.62 -0.55 -13.92
C SER A 70 -3.25 -1.17 -14.11
N CYS A 71 -2.28 -0.40 -14.61
CA CYS A 71 -0.89 -0.88 -14.77
C CYS A 71 -0.79 -1.86 -15.99
N LYS A 72 -1.53 -1.55 -17.07
CA LYS A 72 -1.49 -2.33 -18.32
C LYS A 72 -0.14 -2.19 -19.02
N GLY A 73 0.59 -3.30 -19.20
CA GLY A 73 1.72 -3.39 -20.13
C GLY A 73 3.13 -3.47 -19.54
N THR A 74 3.32 -3.52 -18.22
CA THR A 74 4.67 -3.58 -17.61
C THR A 74 5.01 -4.89 -16.89
N GLY A 75 4.12 -5.90 -16.84
CA GLY A 75 4.38 -7.23 -16.23
C GLY A 75 4.60 -7.25 -14.71
N ASP A 76 4.79 -6.09 -14.09
CA ASP A 76 4.95 -5.87 -12.64
C ASP A 76 3.63 -5.64 -11.90
N CYS A 77 2.51 -5.85 -12.57
CA CYS A 77 1.19 -5.47 -12.10
C CYS A 77 0.37 -6.71 -11.69
N HIS A 78 -0.88 -6.50 -11.30
CA HIS A 78 -1.75 -7.55 -10.81
C HIS A 78 -2.41 -8.35 -11.94
N GLY A 79 -1.70 -8.71 -13.01
CA GLY A 79 -2.29 -9.49 -14.10
C GLY A 79 -2.53 -10.94 -13.71
N SER A 80 -1.93 -11.87 -14.44
CA SER A 80 -2.08 -13.31 -14.16
C SER A 80 -1.37 -13.74 -12.88
N ALA A 81 -1.81 -14.83 -12.24
CA ALA A 81 -1.22 -15.32 -10.99
C ALA A 81 0.29 -15.66 -11.07
N GLY A 82 0.80 -15.93 -12.27
CA GLY A 82 2.23 -16.16 -12.54
C GLY A 82 3.06 -14.88 -12.68
N GLU A 83 2.44 -13.72 -12.77
CA GLU A 83 3.13 -12.45 -12.96
C GLU A 83 3.65 -11.88 -11.63
N ARG A 84 4.78 -11.18 -11.70
CA ARG A 84 5.53 -10.71 -10.54
C ARG A 84 4.68 -9.85 -9.60
N GLY A 85 3.86 -8.94 -10.14
CA GLY A 85 3.01 -8.07 -9.32
C GLY A 85 1.90 -8.84 -8.59
N ALA A 86 1.30 -9.83 -9.26
CA ALA A 86 0.31 -10.70 -8.65
C ALA A 86 0.92 -11.56 -7.53
N GLN A 87 2.09 -12.15 -7.75
CA GLN A 87 2.81 -12.93 -6.73
C GLN A 87 3.24 -12.08 -5.53
N ALA A 88 3.77 -10.90 -5.77
CA ALA A 88 4.26 -10.00 -4.71
C ALA A 88 3.13 -9.49 -3.80
N SER A 89 1.90 -9.41 -4.31
CA SER A 89 0.73 -8.89 -3.59
C SER A 89 -0.26 -9.96 -3.16
N ASN A 90 -0.21 -11.14 -3.77
CA ASN A 90 -1.29 -12.15 -3.77
C ASN A 90 -2.63 -11.57 -4.25
N PHE A 91 -2.59 -10.66 -5.21
CA PHE A 91 -3.76 -10.03 -5.82
C PHE A 91 -3.71 -10.26 -7.33
N VAL A 92 -4.70 -10.98 -7.86
CA VAL A 92 -4.83 -11.36 -9.27
C VAL A 92 -5.97 -10.56 -9.89
N CYS A 93 -5.74 -9.95 -11.03
CA CYS A 93 -6.66 -9.09 -11.77
C CYS A 93 -6.40 -9.22 -13.28
N ALA A 94 -6.27 -10.46 -13.76
CA ALA A 94 -6.10 -10.77 -15.19
C ALA A 94 -7.40 -10.59 -15.98
N ASP A 95 -8.52 -10.85 -15.32
CA ASP A 95 -9.88 -10.71 -15.86
C ASP A 95 -10.82 -10.21 -14.75
N ALA A 96 -12.05 -9.85 -15.13
CA ALA A 96 -13.03 -9.31 -14.19
C ALA A 96 -13.33 -10.26 -13.03
N ALA A 97 -13.38 -11.57 -13.27
CA ALA A 97 -13.75 -12.56 -12.27
C ALA A 97 -12.64 -12.78 -11.23
N SER A 98 -11.40 -12.98 -11.70
CA SER A 98 -10.22 -13.12 -10.84
C SER A 98 -9.94 -11.85 -10.05
N CYS A 99 -10.14 -10.68 -10.68
CA CYS A 99 -10.01 -9.39 -10.02
C CYS A 99 -11.05 -9.19 -8.92
N TYR A 100 -12.31 -9.55 -9.17
CA TYR A 100 -13.37 -9.53 -8.16
C TYR A 100 -13.02 -10.46 -6.99
N ALA A 101 -12.62 -11.69 -7.28
CA ALA A 101 -12.25 -12.67 -6.27
C ALA A 101 -11.11 -12.15 -5.38
N SER A 102 -10.11 -11.48 -5.95
CA SER A 102 -9.03 -10.85 -5.18
C SER A 102 -9.53 -9.66 -4.34
N MET A 103 -10.44 -8.85 -4.89
CA MET A 103 -11.04 -7.70 -4.20
C MET A 103 -11.81 -8.13 -2.94
N ARG A 104 -12.59 -9.20 -3.07
CA ARG A 104 -13.45 -9.76 -2.01
C ARG A 104 -12.75 -10.79 -1.12
N GLY A 105 -11.48 -11.07 -1.42
CA GLY A 105 -10.71 -12.16 -0.82
C GLY A 105 -11.04 -13.50 -1.50
N GLN A 106 -10.01 -14.18 -2.00
CA GLN A 106 -10.17 -15.50 -2.58
C GLN A 106 -10.80 -16.46 -1.57
N ALA A 107 -11.56 -17.45 -2.06
CA ALA A 107 -12.16 -18.48 -1.23
C ALA A 107 -11.09 -19.11 -0.31
N GLY A 108 -11.23 -18.89 1.01
CA GLY A 108 -10.27 -19.36 2.02
C GLY A 108 -9.35 -18.28 2.62
N ASN A 109 -9.41 -17.01 2.18
CA ASN A 109 -8.59 -15.94 2.74
C ASN A 109 -9.31 -14.58 2.86
N ALA A 110 -10.48 -14.59 3.52
CA ALA A 110 -11.27 -13.38 3.79
C ALA A 110 -10.51 -12.31 4.60
N SER A 111 -9.47 -12.69 5.35
CA SER A 111 -8.63 -11.73 6.07
C SER A 111 -7.81 -10.83 5.14
N ARG A 112 -7.61 -11.24 3.89
CA ARG A 112 -6.92 -10.47 2.85
C ARG A 112 -7.83 -9.64 1.96
N ALA A 113 -9.15 -9.80 2.07
CA ALA A 113 -10.11 -9.02 1.30
C ALA A 113 -9.84 -7.52 1.41
N LEU A 114 -9.90 -6.82 0.27
CA LEU A 114 -9.80 -5.36 0.23
C LEU A 114 -11.14 -4.71 0.55
N VAL A 115 -12.23 -5.40 0.22
CA VAL A 115 -13.60 -5.03 0.58
C VAL A 115 -14.29 -6.22 1.23
N LYS A 116 -14.87 -6.01 2.40
CA LYS A 116 -15.62 -7.00 3.19
C LYS A 116 -17.11 -6.66 3.22
N ASP A 117 -17.95 -7.60 3.63
CA ASP A 117 -19.39 -7.35 3.79
C ASP A 117 -19.67 -6.24 4.82
N GLY A 118 -18.89 -6.19 5.90
CA GLY A 118 -19.02 -5.16 6.93
C GLY A 118 -18.68 -3.74 6.46
N ASP A 119 -18.00 -3.60 5.31
CA ASP A 119 -17.61 -2.29 4.78
C ASP A 119 -18.81 -1.51 4.20
N VAL A 120 -19.96 -2.16 3.96
CA VAL A 120 -21.20 -1.49 3.53
C VAL A 120 -21.60 -0.35 4.49
N ALA A 121 -21.37 -0.52 5.79
CA ALA A 121 -21.70 0.49 6.78
C ALA A 121 -20.76 1.72 6.75
N ARG A 122 -19.54 1.54 6.22
CA ARG A 122 -18.52 2.59 6.15
C ARG A 122 -17.51 2.31 5.03
N PRO A 123 -17.88 2.51 3.75
CA PRO A 123 -17.04 2.11 2.61
C PRO A 123 -15.65 2.75 2.59
N GLU A 124 -15.54 4.00 3.02
CA GLU A 124 -14.27 4.73 3.12
C GLU A 124 -13.29 4.10 4.12
N GLY A 125 -13.81 3.31 5.07
CA GLY A 125 -13.02 2.55 6.03
C GLY A 125 -12.53 1.20 5.51
N SER A 126 -12.90 0.80 4.29
CA SER A 126 -12.42 -0.42 3.68
C SER A 126 -10.91 -0.35 3.42
N ARG A 127 -10.26 -1.52 3.43
CA ARG A 127 -8.81 -1.61 3.14
C ARG A 127 -8.51 -1.11 1.73
N LEU A 128 -9.45 -1.23 0.81
CA LEU A 128 -9.34 -0.73 -0.56
C LEU A 128 -9.04 0.77 -0.61
N PHE A 129 -9.82 1.58 0.11
CA PHE A 129 -9.64 3.04 0.17
C PHE A 129 -8.35 3.48 0.87
N GLY A 130 -7.81 2.64 1.77
CA GLY A 130 -6.48 2.87 2.35
C GLY A 130 -5.31 2.58 1.41
N ILE A 131 -5.53 1.85 0.31
CA ILE A 131 -4.48 1.43 -0.62
C ILE A 131 -4.54 2.21 -1.93
N LEU A 132 -5.73 2.46 -2.47
CA LEU A 132 -5.90 3.17 -3.74
C LEU A 132 -5.57 4.65 -3.61
N ARG A 133 -4.89 5.17 -4.63
CA ARG A 133 -4.74 6.61 -4.85
C ARG A 133 -6.08 7.21 -5.23
N VAL A 134 -6.79 7.74 -4.23
CA VAL A 134 -8.08 8.44 -4.40
C VAL A 134 -7.91 9.91 -4.05
N THR A 135 -8.66 10.75 -4.76
CA THR A 135 -8.82 12.16 -4.40
C THR A 135 -10.20 12.33 -3.77
N THR A 136 -10.24 12.71 -2.49
CA THR A 136 -11.48 12.97 -1.73
C THR A 136 -11.47 14.40 -1.20
N PRO A 137 -12.62 15.00 -0.84
CA PRO A 137 -12.64 16.28 -0.14
C PRO A 137 -11.93 16.18 1.22
N ASN A 138 -11.08 17.16 1.54
CA ASN A 138 -10.51 17.34 2.88
C ASN A 138 -11.53 18.09 3.75
N VAL A 139 -12.30 17.34 4.52
CA VAL A 139 -13.35 17.91 5.39
C VAL A 139 -12.80 18.70 6.58
N THR A 140 -11.51 18.55 6.92
CA THR A 140 -10.90 19.19 8.09
C THR A 140 -10.24 20.52 7.74
N GLU A 141 -9.59 20.62 6.59
CA GLU A 141 -8.83 21.82 6.19
C GLU A 141 -9.47 22.59 5.01
N GLY A 142 -10.51 22.02 4.38
CA GLY A 142 -11.02 22.49 3.10
C GLY A 142 -10.08 22.12 1.95
N GLY A 143 -10.64 21.77 0.79
CA GLY A 143 -9.87 21.36 -0.40
C GLY A 143 -9.90 19.85 -0.66
N THR A 144 -8.86 19.31 -1.29
CA THR A 144 -8.75 17.88 -1.65
C THR A 144 -7.66 17.17 -0.88
N CYS A 145 -7.92 15.91 -0.57
CA CYS A 145 -7.14 14.98 0.21
C CYS A 145 -6.78 13.80 -0.70
N GLU A 146 -5.49 13.51 -0.81
CA GLU A 146 -4.99 12.32 -1.50
C GLU A 146 -4.58 11.27 -0.48
N SER A 147 -5.05 10.03 -0.65
CA SER A 147 -4.69 8.89 0.19
C SER A 147 -4.18 7.73 -0.64
N GLY A 148 -3.60 6.71 0.00
CA GLY A 148 -3.18 5.47 -0.65
C GLY A 148 -1.83 5.56 -1.37
N SER A 149 -1.40 4.41 -1.91
CA SER A 149 -0.08 4.24 -2.51
C SER A 149 -0.09 3.51 -3.86
N MET A 150 -1.22 2.92 -4.25
CA MET A 150 -1.37 2.17 -5.49
C MET A 150 -2.11 2.97 -6.57
N PRO A 151 -1.66 2.91 -7.82
CA PRO A 151 -0.47 2.18 -8.30
C PRO A 151 0.85 2.83 -7.84
N LYS A 152 1.86 2.01 -7.48
CA LYS A 152 3.15 2.48 -6.95
C LYS A 152 3.97 3.30 -7.95
N SER A 153 3.99 2.86 -9.21
CA SER A 153 4.85 3.36 -10.27
C SER A 153 4.12 4.25 -11.29
N SER A 154 2.85 4.57 -11.06
CA SER A 154 2.05 5.41 -11.94
C SER A 154 1.51 6.63 -11.19
N SER A 155 1.35 7.75 -11.89
CA SER A 155 0.67 8.96 -11.38
C SER A 155 -0.85 8.84 -11.43
N PHE A 156 -1.37 7.71 -11.92
CA PHE A 156 -2.80 7.43 -11.97
C PHE A 156 -3.41 7.54 -10.57
N ARG A 157 -4.53 8.25 -10.54
CA ARG A 157 -5.33 8.55 -9.36
C ARG A 157 -6.79 8.52 -9.77
N LEU A 158 -7.61 7.94 -8.91
CA LEU A 158 -9.05 7.96 -9.07
C LEU A 158 -9.56 9.36 -8.80
N ASP A 159 -10.27 9.94 -9.77
CA ASP A 159 -10.98 11.19 -9.54
C ASP A 159 -12.16 10.99 -8.58
N GLU A 160 -12.76 12.09 -8.13
CA GLU A 160 -13.84 12.02 -7.13
C GLU A 160 -15.08 11.27 -7.65
N GLY A 161 -15.38 11.36 -8.95
CA GLY A 161 -16.52 10.67 -9.57
C GLY A 161 -16.30 9.16 -9.65
N GLN A 162 -15.10 8.72 -10.01
CA GLN A 162 -14.70 7.31 -9.98
C GLN A 162 -14.66 6.78 -8.55
N THR A 163 -14.15 7.59 -7.63
CA THR A 163 -14.15 7.27 -6.19
C THR A 163 -15.59 7.11 -5.67
N ALA A 164 -16.52 7.97 -6.09
CA ALA A 164 -17.94 7.87 -5.75
C ALA A 164 -18.60 6.62 -6.33
N ARG A 165 -18.23 6.17 -7.54
CA ARG A 165 -18.70 4.89 -8.09
C ARG A 165 -18.24 3.70 -7.25
N LEU A 166 -16.96 3.69 -6.88
CA LEU A 166 -16.41 2.63 -6.04
C LEU A 166 -17.08 2.62 -4.66
N TYR A 167 -17.31 3.79 -4.08
CA TYR A 167 -18.04 3.97 -2.85
C TYR A 167 -19.46 3.37 -2.94
N GLN A 168 -20.19 3.73 -4.01
CA GLN A 168 -21.54 3.25 -4.24
C GLN A 168 -21.59 1.74 -4.45
N TRP A 169 -20.64 1.15 -5.20
CA TRP A 169 -20.56 -0.30 -5.37
C TRP A 169 -20.45 -1.03 -4.03
N ILE A 170 -19.65 -0.50 -3.10
CA ILE A 170 -19.54 -1.07 -1.74
C ILE A 170 -20.85 -0.90 -0.97
N LEU A 171 -21.51 0.27 -1.04
CA LEU A 171 -22.84 0.46 -0.44
C LEU A 171 -23.88 -0.53 -0.97
N ASP A 172 -23.80 -0.88 -2.25
CA ASP A 172 -24.72 -1.82 -2.91
C ASP A 172 -24.40 -3.31 -2.59
N GLY A 173 -23.46 -3.54 -1.66
CA GLY A 173 -23.05 -4.85 -1.20
C GLY A 173 -21.88 -5.45 -1.95
N ALA A 174 -21.16 -4.64 -2.74
CA ALA A 174 -19.98 -5.04 -3.50
C ALA A 174 -20.19 -6.31 -4.34
N LYS A 175 -21.33 -6.40 -5.03
CA LYS A 175 -21.77 -7.58 -5.77
C LYS A 175 -20.99 -7.75 -7.08
N ASN A 176 -20.87 -9.00 -7.51
CA ASN A 176 -20.52 -9.35 -8.89
C ASN A 176 -21.82 -9.38 -9.69
N ASP A 177 -21.92 -8.56 -10.73
CA ASP A 177 -23.09 -8.44 -11.60
C ASP A 177 -23.04 -9.35 -12.83
#